data_AF-A0A2V5UJK0-F1
#
_entry.id   AF-A0A2V5UJK0-F1
#
_cell.length_a   1.000
_cell.length_b   1.000
_cell.length_c   1.000
_cell.angle_alpha   90.00
_cell.angle_beta   90.00
_cell.angle_gamma   90.00
#
_symmetry.space_group_name_H-M   'P 1'
#
loop_
_entity.id
_entity.type
_entity.pdbx_description
1 polymer ?
#
loop_
_entity_poly.entity_id
_entity_poly.type
_entity_poly.pdbx_seq_one_letter_code
_entity_poly.pdbx_strand_id
1 'polypeptide(L)'
;MEKLNLLAVALGLACLAGINLYLTVFATGLAIHFHWIALAPPYQSLEVLGNPWIVTIAGILYFLEFFADKIPWLDSAWDAVHTVIRPIGGALLAIQVLGHPSPAFTVIVALLAGGTSLIAHTAKATTRLATNTSPEPFSNIGLSLGEDAAVLGGLALVHFNPLLALLVLLLGIATFFYFAPRILRAMKAKIWFAWKKLNGPADLDMPAKLPVTLPARLDPIFSRQNLLGETIAWAAPCVSGRGRRIPANLFGALVATNEEPRKLMFVARKNSRPFSKTIELDGSMIAHEPKFLSENVIVFPKVGKGARYSFAFPRSHAALVEKIVQDLRVRVNSPIWPLDPQRVGDVASEESQAERAVSHDRIG
;
A
#
# COMPACT_ATOMS: atom_id res chain seq x y z
N MET A 1 -18.05 -38.90 -5.08
CA MET A 1 -18.38 -38.24 -3.80
C MET A 1 -17.23 -38.36 -2.80
N GLU A 2 -16.73 -39.57 -2.53
CA GLU A 2 -15.68 -39.80 -1.52
C GLU A 2 -14.37 -39.00 -1.76
N LYS A 3 -13.82 -39.02 -2.98
CA LYS A 3 -12.63 -38.21 -3.32
C LYS A 3 -12.85 -36.69 -3.18
N LEU A 4 -14.07 -36.22 -3.44
CA LEU A 4 -14.42 -34.81 -3.27
C LEU A 4 -14.49 -34.44 -1.79
N ASN A 5 -15.01 -35.32 -0.94
CA ASN A 5 -15.00 -35.14 0.51
C ASN A 5 -13.57 -35.13 1.07
N LEU A 6 -12.68 -36.01 0.59
CA LEU A 6 -11.27 -36.01 0.96
C LEU A 6 -10.60 -34.66 0.62
N LEU A 7 -10.77 -34.19 -0.62
CA LEU A 7 -10.25 -32.89 -1.03
C LEU A 7 -10.88 -31.73 -0.25
N ALA A 8 -12.18 -31.80 0.04
CA ALA A 8 -12.88 -30.80 0.83
C ALA A 8 -12.32 -30.67 2.24
N VAL A 9 -12.10 -31.79 2.93
CA VAL A 9 -11.50 -31.79 4.27
C VAL A 9 -10.03 -31.34 4.21
N ALA A 10 -9.25 -31.86 3.25
CA ALA A 10 -7.84 -31.52 3.09
C ALA A 10 -7.61 -30.02 2.81
N LEU A 11 -8.32 -29.48 1.82
CA LEU A 11 -8.21 -28.06 1.46
C LEU A 11 -8.91 -27.15 2.47
N GLY A 12 -9.97 -27.63 3.11
CA GLY A 12 -10.63 -26.95 4.22
C GLY A 12 -9.67 -26.73 5.39
N LEU A 13 -9.06 -27.80 5.91
CA LEU A 13 -8.06 -27.70 6.98
C LEU A 13 -6.84 -26.85 6.55
N ALA A 14 -6.39 -26.96 5.31
CA ALA A 14 -5.31 -26.12 4.80
C ALA A 14 -5.67 -24.63 4.76
N CYS A 15 -6.91 -24.29 4.37
CA CYS A 15 -7.42 -22.91 4.40
C CYS A 15 -7.44 -22.36 5.83
N LEU A 16 -8.01 -23.12 6.78
CA LEU A 16 -8.10 -22.73 8.18
C LEU A 16 -6.70 -22.57 8.80
N ALA A 17 -5.75 -23.43 8.42
CA ALA A 17 -4.36 -23.30 8.82
C ALA A 17 -3.69 -22.02 8.27
N GLY A 18 -4.10 -21.58 7.08
CA GLY A 18 -3.71 -20.28 6.55
C GLY A 18 -4.21 -19.10 7.38
N ILE A 19 -5.34 -19.24 8.08
CA ILE A 19 -5.88 -18.21 8.99
C ILE A 19 -5.24 -18.32 10.39
N ASN A 20 -5.30 -19.49 11.02
CA ASN A 20 -4.70 -19.81 12.32
C ASN A 20 -4.26 -21.28 12.36
N LEU A 21 -2.99 -21.54 12.03
CA LEU A 21 -2.42 -22.91 11.98
C LEU A 21 -2.52 -23.59 13.35
N TYR A 22 -2.10 -22.90 14.40
CA TYR A 22 -2.02 -23.50 15.72
C TYR A 22 -3.40 -23.78 16.30
N LEU A 23 -4.37 -22.87 16.13
CA LEU A 23 -5.76 -23.12 16.52
C LEU A 23 -6.37 -24.28 15.71
N THR A 24 -6.09 -24.35 14.40
CA THR A 24 -6.58 -25.45 13.55
C THR A 24 -6.09 -26.80 14.05
N VAL A 25 -4.78 -26.92 14.33
CA VAL A 25 -4.18 -28.15 14.88
C VAL A 25 -4.69 -28.45 16.28
N PHE A 26 -4.72 -27.44 17.15
CA PHE A 26 -5.10 -27.58 18.56
C PHE A 26 -6.56 -28.02 18.70
N ALA A 27 -7.51 -27.34 18.06
CA ALA A 27 -8.92 -27.66 18.14
C ALA A 27 -9.26 -29.02 17.50
N THR A 28 -8.65 -29.33 16.35
CA THR A 28 -8.80 -30.66 15.72
C THR A 28 -8.23 -31.75 16.62
N GLY A 29 -7.04 -31.53 17.17
CA GLY A 29 -6.37 -32.46 18.07
C GLY A 29 -7.15 -32.70 19.37
N LEU A 30 -7.70 -31.65 20.00
CA LEU A 30 -8.58 -31.79 21.16
C LEU A 30 -9.82 -32.62 20.86
N ALA A 31 -10.48 -32.34 19.72
CA ALA A 31 -11.68 -33.06 19.33
C ALA A 31 -11.41 -34.56 19.11
N ILE A 32 -10.24 -34.91 18.58
CA ILE A 32 -9.80 -36.30 18.45
C ILE A 32 -9.41 -36.90 19.81
N HIS A 33 -8.58 -36.19 20.59
CA HIS A 33 -8.04 -36.65 21.87
C HIS A 33 -9.13 -36.97 22.90
N PHE A 34 -10.16 -36.12 22.98
CA PHE A 34 -11.29 -36.29 23.88
C PHE A 34 -12.48 -37.03 23.23
N HIS A 35 -12.29 -37.59 22.03
CA HIS A 35 -13.32 -38.33 21.30
C HIS A 35 -14.62 -37.55 21.06
N TRP A 36 -14.54 -36.23 20.89
CA TRP A 36 -15.69 -35.40 20.48
C TRP A 36 -16.11 -35.68 19.04
N ILE A 37 -15.17 -36.14 18.21
CA ILE A 37 -15.44 -36.62 16.86
C ILE A 37 -14.93 -38.06 16.70
N ALA A 38 -15.68 -38.85 15.93
CA ALA A 38 -15.22 -40.14 15.43
C ALA A 38 -14.65 -39.94 14.03
N LEU A 39 -13.38 -40.30 13.82
CA LEU A 39 -12.76 -40.26 12.50
C LEU A 39 -13.30 -41.41 11.65
N ALA A 40 -13.82 -41.08 10.47
CA ALA A 40 -14.15 -42.10 9.48
C ALA A 40 -12.86 -42.76 8.94
N PRO A 41 -12.92 -44.02 8.47
CA PRO A 41 -11.73 -44.74 8.00
C PRO A 41 -10.82 -43.98 7.02
N PRO A 42 -11.34 -43.18 6.05
CA PRO A 42 -10.50 -42.39 5.15
C PRO A 42 -9.65 -41.31 5.83
N TYR A 43 -10.01 -40.90 7.06
CA TYR A 43 -9.38 -39.81 7.80
C TYR A 43 -8.53 -40.31 8.98
N GLN A 44 -8.34 -41.62 9.13
CA GLN A 44 -7.69 -42.20 10.31
C GLN A 44 -6.28 -41.66 10.54
N SER A 45 -5.56 -41.29 9.49
CA SER A 45 -4.22 -40.70 9.59
C SER A 45 -4.19 -39.33 10.31
N LEU A 46 -5.34 -38.67 10.52
CA LEU A 46 -5.45 -37.48 11.38
C LEU A 46 -5.38 -37.81 12.87
N GLU A 47 -5.55 -39.07 13.27
CA GLU A 47 -5.52 -39.51 14.68
C GLU A 47 -4.24 -39.05 15.39
N VAL A 48 -3.13 -38.94 14.66
CA VAL A 48 -1.86 -38.41 15.17
C VAL A 48 -2.02 -37.05 15.84
N LEU A 49 -2.93 -36.19 15.36
CA LEU A 49 -3.18 -34.87 15.94
C LEU A 49 -3.74 -34.94 17.36
N GLY A 50 -4.37 -36.06 17.74
CA GLY A 50 -4.83 -36.33 19.11
C GLY A 50 -3.72 -36.71 20.09
N ASN A 51 -2.45 -36.76 19.65
CA ASN A 51 -1.32 -37.00 20.54
C ASN A 51 -1.18 -35.84 21.57
N PRO A 52 -1.10 -36.12 22.88
CA PRO A 52 -1.00 -35.08 23.92
C PRO A 52 0.12 -34.06 23.70
N TRP A 53 1.26 -34.48 23.15
CA TRP A 53 2.38 -33.58 22.87
C TRP A 53 2.05 -32.61 21.73
N ILE A 54 1.41 -33.09 20.67
CA ILE A 54 0.98 -32.24 19.54
C ILE A 54 -0.07 -31.24 20.00
N VAL A 55 -1.07 -31.70 20.74
CA VAL A 55 -2.12 -30.85 21.32
C VAL A 55 -1.50 -29.79 22.24
N THR A 56 -0.59 -30.18 23.13
CA THR A 56 0.05 -29.24 24.08
C THR A 56 0.88 -28.18 23.36
N ILE A 57 1.74 -28.59 22.42
CA ILE A 57 2.59 -27.66 21.67
C ILE A 57 1.73 -26.71 20.82
N ALA A 58 0.72 -27.23 20.12
CA ALA A 58 -0.20 -26.42 19.34
C ALA A 58 -0.99 -25.43 20.22
N GLY A 59 -1.41 -25.86 21.41
CA GLY A 59 -2.08 -24.99 22.38
C GLY A 59 -1.19 -23.86 22.88
N ILE A 60 0.07 -24.14 23.21
CA ILE A 60 1.06 -23.11 23.61
C ILE A 60 1.30 -22.12 22.46
N LEU A 61 1.53 -22.62 21.24
CA LEU A 61 1.78 -21.76 20.08
C LEU A 61 0.55 -20.93 19.71
N TYR A 62 -0.66 -21.49 19.83
CA TYR A 62 -1.90 -20.73 19.68
C TYR A 62 -2.05 -19.66 20.76
N PHE A 63 -1.75 -19.99 22.02
CA PHE A 63 -1.77 -19.01 23.10
C PHE A 63 -0.81 -17.84 22.78
N LEU A 64 0.42 -18.13 22.36
CA LEU A 64 1.38 -17.10 21.96
C LEU A 64 0.85 -16.26 20.78
N GLU A 65 0.31 -16.89 19.74
CA GLU A 65 -0.30 -16.19 18.59
C GLU A 65 -1.46 -15.28 19.03
N PHE A 66 -2.34 -15.79 19.90
CA PHE A 66 -3.49 -15.05 20.40
C PHE A 66 -3.09 -13.75 21.11
N PHE A 67 -2.00 -13.75 21.88
CA PHE A 67 -1.48 -12.53 22.50
C PHE A 67 -0.65 -11.68 21.55
N ALA A 68 0.14 -12.31 20.67
CA ALA A 68 0.93 -11.60 19.67
C ALA A 68 0.06 -10.73 18.77
N ASP A 69 -1.10 -11.23 18.36
CA ASP A 69 -2.07 -10.53 17.52
C ASP A 69 -2.67 -9.27 18.18
N LYS A 70 -2.52 -9.11 19.49
CA LYS A 70 -3.04 -7.94 20.23
C LYS A 70 -2.00 -6.83 20.40
N ILE A 71 -0.72 -7.13 20.12
CA ILE A 71 0.39 -6.18 20.30
C ILE A 71 0.79 -5.65 18.91
N PRO A 72 0.68 -4.32 18.67
CA PRO A 72 1.12 -3.72 17.41
C PRO A 72 2.59 -4.04 17.11
N TRP A 73 2.92 -4.24 15.84
CA TRP A 73 4.23 -4.64 15.32
C TRP A 73 4.61 -6.10 15.58
N LEU A 74 4.29 -6.64 16.77
CA LEU A 74 4.50 -8.05 17.06
C LEU A 74 3.60 -8.91 16.17
N ASP A 75 2.35 -8.48 15.96
CA ASP A 75 1.40 -9.05 15.00
C ASP A 75 2.02 -9.20 13.58
N SER A 76 2.64 -8.12 13.09
CA SER A 76 3.21 -8.04 11.76
C SER A 76 4.47 -8.89 11.63
N ALA A 77 5.30 -8.94 12.68
CA ALA A 77 6.48 -9.79 12.72
C ALA A 77 6.09 -11.28 12.75
N TRP A 78 5.07 -11.63 13.54
CA TRP A 78 4.52 -12.98 13.60
C TRP A 78 3.97 -13.40 12.23
N ASP A 79 3.15 -12.57 11.59
CA ASP A 79 2.59 -12.82 10.26
C ASP A 79 3.68 -12.96 9.17
N ALA A 80 4.78 -12.20 9.29
CA ALA A 80 5.91 -12.31 8.36
C ALA A 80 6.57 -13.69 8.42
N VAL A 81 6.87 -14.19 9.62
CA VAL A 81 7.42 -15.55 9.81
C VAL A 81 6.43 -16.60 9.30
N HIS A 82 5.15 -16.41 9.60
CA HIS A 82 4.10 -17.36 9.25
C HIS A 82 3.70 -17.37 7.78
N THR A 83 4.19 -16.42 6.99
CA THR A 83 4.08 -16.47 5.53
C THR A 83 4.76 -17.71 4.95
N VAL A 84 5.74 -18.29 5.66
CA VAL A 84 6.41 -19.55 5.28
C VAL A 84 5.85 -20.75 6.06
N ILE A 85 5.65 -20.60 7.37
CA ILE A 85 5.23 -21.72 8.23
C ILE A 85 3.84 -22.23 7.89
N ARG A 86 2.86 -21.34 7.62
CA ARG A 86 1.46 -21.74 7.39
C ARG A 86 1.25 -22.50 6.08
N PRO A 87 1.84 -22.10 4.94
CA PRO A 87 1.74 -22.92 3.72
C PRO A 87 2.28 -24.34 3.91
N ILE A 88 3.40 -24.48 4.62
CA ILE A 88 3.99 -25.79 4.93
C ILE A 88 3.06 -26.57 5.86
N GLY A 89 2.60 -25.97 6.96
CA GLY A 89 1.68 -26.61 7.90
C GLY A 89 0.35 -27.04 7.27
N GLY A 90 -0.24 -26.19 6.43
CA GLY A 90 -1.46 -26.52 5.69
C GLY A 90 -1.26 -27.66 4.69
N ALA A 91 -0.12 -27.70 4.00
CA ALA A 91 0.23 -28.83 3.14
C ALA A 91 0.39 -30.14 3.93
N LEU A 92 1.09 -30.10 5.07
CA LEU A 92 1.27 -31.27 5.93
C LEU A 92 -0.07 -31.79 6.48
N LEU A 93 -0.96 -30.90 6.94
CA LEU A 93 -2.30 -31.28 7.39
C LEU A 93 -3.10 -31.95 6.27
N ALA A 94 -3.09 -31.37 5.06
CA ALA A 94 -3.76 -31.95 3.91
C ALA A 94 -3.21 -33.33 3.53
N ILE A 95 -1.89 -33.54 3.63
CA ILE A 95 -1.27 -34.86 3.41
C ILE A 95 -1.78 -35.85 4.47
N GLN A 96 -1.87 -35.45 5.74
CA GLN A 96 -2.40 -36.33 6.79
C GLN A 96 -3.87 -36.71 6.57
N VAL A 97 -4.69 -35.85 5.96
CA VAL A 97 -6.06 -36.22 5.56
C VAL A 97 -6.08 -37.34 4.52
N LEU A 98 -5.08 -37.42 3.64
CA LEU A 98 -5.03 -38.40 2.56
C LEU A 98 -4.55 -39.79 3.00
N GLY A 99 -3.81 -39.86 4.11
CA GLY A 99 -3.16 -41.07 4.59
C GLY A 99 -2.05 -41.56 3.65
N HIS A 100 -2.32 -42.59 2.84
CA HIS A 100 -1.35 -43.23 1.94
C HIS A 100 -1.73 -43.13 0.45
N PRO A 101 -1.82 -41.90 -0.12
CA PRO A 101 -2.07 -41.73 -1.55
C PRO A 101 -0.82 -42.09 -2.39
N SER A 102 -0.99 -42.13 -3.72
CA SER A 102 0.15 -42.25 -4.63
C SER A 102 1.07 -41.01 -4.52
N PRO A 103 2.40 -41.15 -4.72
CA PRO A 103 3.34 -40.03 -4.58
C PRO A 103 2.96 -38.80 -5.43
N ALA A 104 2.49 -39.02 -6.66
CA ALA A 104 2.05 -37.95 -7.54
C ALA A 104 0.85 -37.19 -6.96
N PHE A 105 -0.12 -37.90 -6.37
CA PHE A 105 -1.28 -37.26 -5.77
C PHE A 105 -0.93 -36.50 -4.49
N THR A 106 0.02 -37.02 -3.68
CA THR A 106 0.57 -36.30 -2.51
C THR A 106 1.13 -34.94 -2.92
N VAL A 107 1.95 -34.89 -3.98
CA VAL A 107 2.56 -33.65 -4.45
C VAL A 107 1.50 -32.67 -4.93
N ILE A 108 0.51 -33.14 -5.72
CA ILE A 108 -0.59 -32.29 -6.20
C ILE A 108 -1.35 -31.68 -5.01
N VAL A 109 -1.75 -32.49 -4.03
CA VAL A 109 -2.51 -32.00 -2.88
C VAL A 109 -1.66 -31.08 -2.00
N ALA A 110 -0.37 -31.38 -1.80
CA ALA A 110 0.54 -30.50 -1.07
C ALA A 110 0.66 -29.12 -1.70
N LEU A 111 0.79 -29.05 -3.04
CA LEU A 111 0.84 -27.79 -3.78
C LEU A 111 -0.49 -27.02 -3.67
N LEU A 112 -1.62 -27.71 -3.84
CA LEU A 112 -2.94 -27.09 -3.73
C LEU A 112 -3.22 -26.58 -2.31
N ALA A 113 -2.92 -27.39 -1.29
CA ALA A 113 -3.13 -27.07 0.11
C ALA A 113 -2.19 -25.95 0.60
N GLY A 114 -0.90 -26.02 0.25
CA GLY A 114 0.06 -24.97 0.57
C GLY A 114 -0.31 -23.63 -0.11
N GLY A 115 -0.72 -23.67 -1.38
CA GLY A 115 -1.24 -22.50 -2.08
C GLY A 115 -2.52 -21.95 -1.46
N THR A 116 -3.44 -22.83 -1.06
CA THR A 116 -4.69 -22.45 -0.37
C THR A 116 -4.41 -21.76 0.96
N SER A 117 -3.53 -22.33 1.78
CA SER A 117 -3.07 -21.75 3.05
C SER A 117 -2.41 -20.38 2.83
N LEU A 118 -1.55 -20.26 1.80
CA LEU A 118 -0.93 -18.98 1.46
C LEU A 118 -1.96 -17.91 1.03
N ILE A 119 -2.97 -18.29 0.24
CA ILE A 119 -4.06 -17.38 -0.16
C ILE A 119 -4.83 -16.89 1.07
N ALA A 120 -5.22 -17.81 1.96
CA ALA A 120 -5.93 -17.47 3.19
C ALA A 120 -5.09 -16.54 4.11
N HIS A 121 -3.80 -16.86 4.29
CA HIS A 121 -2.87 -16.00 5.04
C HIS A 121 -2.71 -14.62 4.41
N THR A 122 -2.59 -14.55 3.08
CA THR A 122 -2.46 -13.28 2.35
C THR A 122 -3.73 -12.45 2.47
N ALA A 123 -4.91 -13.08 2.48
CA ALA A 123 -6.18 -12.41 2.72
C ALA A 123 -6.22 -11.79 4.13
N LYS A 124 -5.82 -12.55 5.16
CA LYS A 124 -5.66 -12.05 6.56
C LYS A 124 -4.66 -10.89 6.66
N ALA A 125 -3.47 -11.01 6.08
CA ALA A 125 -2.48 -9.93 6.11
C ALA A 125 -3.00 -8.67 5.39
N THR A 126 -3.81 -8.83 4.34
CA THR A 126 -4.41 -7.72 3.59
C THR A 126 -5.49 -7.00 4.39
N THR A 127 -6.33 -7.71 5.15
CA THR A 127 -7.33 -7.07 6.01
C THR A 127 -6.66 -6.25 7.11
N ARG A 128 -5.57 -6.75 7.71
CA ARG A 128 -4.76 -6.00 8.68
C ARG A 128 -4.15 -4.73 8.12
N LEU A 129 -3.65 -4.75 6.88
CA LEU A 129 -3.14 -3.54 6.20
C LEU A 129 -4.23 -2.48 5.98
N ALA A 130 -5.48 -2.87 5.82
CA ALA A 130 -6.60 -1.95 5.68
C ALA A 130 -7.01 -1.38 7.04
N THR A 131 -7.08 -2.20 8.10
CA THR A 131 -7.50 -1.78 9.43
C THR A 131 -6.45 -0.98 10.18
N ASN A 132 -5.15 -1.27 10.00
CA ASN A 132 -4.03 -0.51 10.59
C ASN A 132 -3.91 0.95 10.09
N THR A 133 -4.84 1.41 9.25
CA THR A 133 -4.96 2.84 8.90
C THR A 133 -5.73 3.65 9.94
N SER A 134 -6.39 3.01 10.90
CA SER A 134 -7.00 3.64 12.08
C SER A 134 -6.48 2.93 13.35
N PRO A 135 -5.67 3.60 14.21
CA PRO A 135 -5.05 2.99 15.39
C PRO A 135 -6.05 2.86 16.55
N GLU A 136 -7.17 2.18 16.34
CA GLU A 136 -8.11 1.85 17.41
C GLU A 136 -7.87 0.39 17.85
N PRO A 137 -7.34 0.14 19.06
CA PRO A 137 -6.98 -1.20 19.53
C PRO A 137 -8.15 -2.19 19.49
N PHE A 138 -9.39 -1.70 19.58
CA PHE A 138 -10.61 -2.49 19.46
C PHE A 138 -10.78 -3.15 18.09
N SER A 139 -10.33 -2.52 17.00
CA SER A 139 -10.45 -3.08 15.65
C SER A 139 -9.56 -4.30 15.45
N ASN A 140 -8.33 -4.26 15.98
CA ASN A 140 -7.39 -5.39 15.86
C ASN A 140 -7.80 -6.57 16.75
N ILE A 141 -8.28 -6.28 17.97
CA ILE A 141 -8.82 -7.31 18.87
C ILE A 141 -10.05 -7.96 18.23
N GLY A 142 -11.01 -7.16 17.73
CA GLY A 142 -12.21 -7.68 17.09
C GLY A 142 -11.91 -8.53 15.85
N LEU A 143 -10.94 -8.10 15.03
CA LEU A 143 -10.51 -8.85 13.86
C LEU A 143 -9.87 -10.19 14.24
N SER A 144 -8.94 -10.20 15.21
CA SER A 144 -8.29 -11.43 15.70
C SER A 144 -9.30 -12.42 16.32
N LEU A 145 -10.26 -11.94 17.13
CA LEU A 145 -11.34 -12.79 17.66
C LEU A 145 -12.25 -13.32 16.55
N GLY A 146 -12.53 -12.51 15.54
CA GLY A 146 -13.29 -12.92 14.35
C GLY A 146 -12.57 -14.00 13.54
N GLU A 147 -11.24 -13.92 13.42
CA GLU A 147 -10.39 -14.93 12.79
C GLU A 147 -10.48 -16.27 13.54
N ASP A 148 -10.36 -16.24 14.87
CA ASP A 148 -10.46 -17.44 15.70
C ASP A 148 -11.86 -18.08 15.62
N ALA A 149 -12.91 -17.26 15.68
CA ALA A 149 -14.28 -17.73 15.49
C ALA A 149 -14.51 -18.31 14.10
N ALA A 150 -13.93 -17.71 13.05
CA ALA A 150 -13.99 -18.23 11.70
C ALA A 150 -13.26 -19.57 11.56
N VAL A 151 -12.15 -19.77 12.27
CA VAL A 151 -11.43 -21.05 12.29
C VAL A 151 -12.26 -22.13 12.98
N LEU A 152 -12.79 -21.86 14.17
CA LEU A 152 -13.63 -22.82 14.90
C LEU A 152 -14.93 -23.15 14.14
N GLY A 153 -15.61 -22.13 13.61
CA GLY A 153 -16.80 -22.32 12.76
C GLY A 153 -16.48 -23.04 11.46
N GLY A 154 -15.31 -22.77 10.86
CA GLY A 154 -14.81 -23.47 9.70
C GLY A 154 -14.51 -24.94 9.97
N LEU A 155 -13.91 -25.28 11.12
CA LEU A 155 -13.70 -26.66 11.54
C LEU A 155 -15.02 -27.41 11.71
N ALA A 156 -16.00 -26.78 12.35
CA ALA A 156 -17.35 -27.32 12.47
C ALA A 156 -17.99 -27.53 11.09
N LEU A 157 -17.85 -26.57 10.17
CA LEU A 157 -18.37 -26.68 8.81
C LEU A 157 -17.70 -27.82 8.02
N VAL A 158 -16.38 -27.97 8.14
CA VAL A 158 -15.62 -29.07 7.53
C VAL A 158 -16.07 -30.42 8.08
N HIS A 159 -16.34 -30.52 9.38
CA HIS A 159 -16.81 -31.76 10.01
C HIS A 159 -18.23 -32.14 9.57
N PHE A 160 -19.18 -31.20 9.65
CA PHE A 160 -20.59 -31.50 9.38
C PHE A 160 -20.95 -31.48 7.89
N ASN A 161 -20.35 -30.60 7.10
CA ASN A 161 -20.69 -30.39 5.69
C ASN A 161 -19.44 -30.11 4.82
N PRO A 162 -18.58 -31.12 4.55
CA PRO A 162 -17.34 -30.93 3.81
C PRO A 162 -17.54 -30.25 2.43
N LEU A 163 -18.56 -30.66 1.67
CA LEU A 163 -18.81 -30.08 0.34
C LEU A 163 -19.24 -28.61 0.41
N LEU A 164 -19.98 -28.22 1.45
CA LEU A 164 -20.32 -26.82 1.68
C LEU A 164 -19.07 -26.02 2.08
N ALA A 165 -18.20 -26.59 2.92
CA ALA A 165 -16.91 -25.98 3.25
C ALA A 165 -16.05 -25.76 1.98
N LEU A 166 -16.00 -26.74 1.09
CA LEU A 166 -15.30 -26.63 -0.19
C LEU A 166 -15.91 -25.54 -1.10
N LEU A 167 -17.24 -25.45 -1.17
CA LEU A 167 -17.91 -24.40 -1.93
C LEU A 167 -17.55 -23.01 -1.37
N VAL A 168 -17.64 -22.83 -0.05
CA VAL A 168 -17.27 -21.57 0.62
C VAL A 168 -15.80 -21.22 0.36
N LEU A 169 -14.91 -22.22 0.42
CA LEU A 169 -13.50 -22.04 0.08
C LEU A 169 -13.30 -21.54 -1.35
N LEU A 170 -13.94 -22.18 -2.33
CA LEU A 170 -13.82 -21.80 -3.74
C LEU A 170 -14.36 -20.38 -3.99
N LEU A 171 -15.46 -20.01 -3.33
CA LEU A 171 -16.00 -18.64 -3.35
C LEU A 171 -15.02 -17.64 -2.72
N GLY A 172 -14.37 -18.01 -1.61
CA GLY A 172 -13.34 -17.20 -0.98
C GLY A 172 -12.13 -16.97 -1.89
N ILE A 173 -11.63 -18.03 -2.54
CA ILE A 173 -10.53 -17.95 -3.51
C ILE A 173 -10.92 -17.07 -4.71
N ALA A 174 -12.13 -17.26 -5.27
CA ALA A 174 -12.62 -16.45 -6.38
C ALA A 174 -12.72 -14.96 -5.99
N THR A 175 -13.22 -14.68 -4.79
CA THR A 175 -13.32 -13.32 -4.22
C THR A 175 -11.92 -12.70 -4.07
N PHE A 176 -10.96 -13.45 -3.53
CA PHE A 176 -9.57 -13.00 -3.40
C PHE A 176 -8.98 -12.61 -4.76
N PHE A 177 -9.06 -13.48 -5.77
CA PHE A 177 -8.53 -13.19 -7.09
C PHE A 177 -9.26 -12.05 -7.81
N TYR A 178 -10.57 -11.90 -7.58
CA TYR A 178 -11.35 -10.78 -8.10
C TYR A 178 -10.85 -9.42 -7.56
N PHE A 179 -10.53 -9.34 -6.26
CA PHE A 179 -10.05 -8.10 -5.64
C PHE A 179 -8.52 -7.90 -5.71
N ALA A 180 -7.74 -8.97 -5.92
CA ALA A 180 -6.28 -8.91 -5.93
C ALA A 180 -5.70 -7.84 -6.89
N PRO A 181 -6.16 -7.67 -8.15
CA PRO A 181 -5.65 -6.61 -9.04
C PRO A 181 -5.90 -5.20 -8.51
N ARG A 182 -6.98 -4.99 -7.74
CA ARG A 182 -7.28 -3.69 -7.12
C ARG A 182 -6.35 -3.42 -5.94
N ILE A 183 -6.11 -4.42 -5.10
CA ILE A 183 -5.21 -4.34 -3.95
C ILE A 183 -3.76 -4.14 -4.42
N LEU A 184 -3.29 -4.94 -5.37
CA LEU A 184 -1.93 -4.85 -5.92
C LEU A 184 -1.67 -3.47 -6.56
N ARG A 185 -2.64 -2.90 -7.29
CA ARG A 185 -2.53 -1.54 -7.82
C ARG A 185 -2.42 -0.49 -6.72
N ALA A 186 -3.14 -0.64 -5.61
CA ALA A 186 -3.07 0.26 -4.46
C ALA A 186 -1.73 0.14 -3.70
N MET A 187 -1.15 -1.06 -3.65
CA MET A 187 0.10 -1.33 -2.93
C MET A 187 1.37 -1.08 -3.75
N LYS A 188 1.28 -1.12 -5.09
CA LYS A 188 2.43 -0.99 -6.00
C LYS A 188 3.34 0.20 -5.66
N ALA A 189 2.75 1.38 -5.41
CA ALA A 189 3.50 2.57 -5.04
C ALA A 189 4.25 2.40 -3.71
N LYS A 190 3.58 1.87 -2.68
CA LYS A 190 4.17 1.64 -1.36
C LYS A 190 5.31 0.63 -1.41
N ILE A 191 5.12 -0.49 -2.14
CA ILE A 191 6.16 -1.50 -2.35
C ILE A 191 7.37 -0.88 -3.04
N TRP A 192 7.14 -0.10 -4.09
CA TRP A 192 8.22 0.59 -4.80
C TRP A 192 8.99 1.57 -3.90
N PHE A 193 8.29 2.35 -3.07
CA PHE A 193 8.93 3.24 -2.09
C PHE A 193 9.72 2.47 -1.02
N ALA A 194 9.17 1.38 -0.49
CA ALA A 194 9.87 0.53 0.47
C ALA A 194 11.15 -0.06 -0.14
N TRP A 195 11.07 -0.58 -1.36
CA TRP A 195 12.23 -1.09 -2.10
C TRP A 195 13.28 -0.01 -2.37
N LYS A 196 12.85 1.20 -2.75
CA LYS A 196 13.74 2.35 -2.92
C LYS A 196 14.37 2.84 -1.61
N LYS A 197 13.68 2.71 -0.47
CA LYS A 197 14.22 3.03 0.85
C LYS A 197 15.30 2.04 1.27
N LEU A 198 15.09 0.74 1.03
CA LEU A 198 16.05 -0.31 1.34
C LEU A 198 17.32 -0.26 0.46
N ASN A 199 17.16 0.13 -0.82
CA ASN A 199 18.27 0.23 -1.78
C ASN A 199 18.78 1.66 -1.98
N GLY A 200 18.32 2.62 -1.18
CA GLY A 200 18.73 4.01 -1.29
C GLY A 200 20.13 4.20 -0.69
N PRO A 201 21.06 4.92 -1.36
CA PRO A 201 22.32 5.29 -0.73
C PRO A 201 22.02 6.12 0.53
N ALA A 202 22.84 5.96 1.57
CA ALA A 202 22.74 6.70 2.84
C ALA A 202 23.05 8.21 2.71
N ASP A 203 23.27 8.67 1.48
CA ASP A 203 23.77 9.99 1.13
C ASP A 203 22.63 11.02 1.16
N LEU A 204 22.18 11.32 2.38
CA LEU A 204 21.12 12.31 2.66
C LEU A 204 21.62 13.76 2.51
N ASP A 205 22.94 13.97 2.41
CA ASP A 205 23.57 15.29 2.56
C ASP A 205 24.18 15.88 1.27
N MET A 206 24.02 15.23 0.11
CA MET A 206 24.52 15.81 -1.14
C MET A 206 23.60 16.93 -1.66
N PRO A 207 24.14 18.09 -2.07
CA PRO A 207 23.35 19.18 -2.61
C PRO A 207 22.65 18.76 -3.90
N ALA A 208 21.33 18.59 -3.83
CA ALA A 208 20.53 18.22 -4.99
C ALA A 208 20.39 19.41 -5.95
N LYS A 209 20.76 19.20 -7.22
CA LYS A 209 20.40 20.11 -8.32
C LYS A 209 19.03 19.70 -8.86
N LEU A 210 18.20 20.68 -9.20
CA LEU A 210 16.94 20.42 -9.87
C LEU A 210 17.20 19.83 -11.26
N PRO A 211 16.70 18.62 -11.58
CA PRO A 211 16.91 18.02 -12.89
C PRO A 211 16.15 18.80 -13.94
N VAL A 212 16.84 19.20 -15.02
CA VAL A 212 16.22 19.89 -16.17
C VAL A 212 15.74 18.91 -17.25
N THR A 213 16.04 17.62 -17.09
CA THR A 213 15.71 16.59 -18.07
C THR A 213 14.51 15.76 -17.65
N LEU A 214 13.52 15.66 -18.54
CA LEU A 214 12.38 14.77 -18.36
C LEU A 214 12.78 13.33 -18.74
N PRO A 215 12.35 12.28 -18.00
CA PRO A 215 12.62 10.91 -18.39
C PRO A 215 12.06 10.61 -19.80
N ALA A 216 12.86 10.00 -20.67
CA ALA A 216 12.52 9.75 -22.08
C ALA A 216 11.13 9.10 -22.30
N ARG A 217 10.68 8.26 -21.36
CA ARG A 217 9.35 7.62 -21.42
C ARG A 217 8.16 8.59 -21.34
N LEU A 218 8.37 9.79 -20.77
CA LEU A 218 7.37 10.84 -20.56
C LEU A 218 7.51 11.98 -21.57
N ASP A 219 8.65 12.09 -22.25
CA ASP A 219 8.93 13.15 -23.21
C ASP A 219 7.86 13.29 -24.31
N PRO A 220 7.41 12.21 -25.00
CA PRO A 220 6.35 12.32 -26.00
C PRO A 220 5.00 12.79 -25.45
N ILE A 221 4.78 12.67 -24.14
CA ILE A 221 3.54 13.07 -23.48
C ILE A 221 3.59 14.56 -23.17
N PHE A 222 4.73 15.03 -22.66
CA PHE A 222 4.97 16.46 -22.43
C PHE A 222 4.95 17.24 -23.74
N SER A 223 5.68 16.79 -24.77
CA SER A 223 5.77 17.48 -26.07
C SER A 223 4.42 17.61 -26.80
N ARG A 224 3.48 16.68 -26.58
CA ARG A 224 2.11 16.79 -27.12
C ARG A 224 1.28 17.87 -26.46
N GLN A 225 1.60 18.23 -25.22
CA GLN A 225 0.87 19.23 -24.46
C GLN A 225 1.57 20.59 -24.49
N ASN A 226 2.89 20.58 -24.59
CA ASN A 226 3.72 21.76 -24.73
C ASN A 226 3.74 22.24 -26.20
N LEU A 227 2.59 22.74 -26.66
CA LEU A 227 2.44 23.25 -28.03
C LEU A 227 3.15 24.59 -28.24
N LEU A 228 3.47 25.30 -27.15
CA LEU A 228 4.10 26.62 -27.16
C LEU A 228 5.63 26.58 -27.11
N GLY A 229 6.23 25.39 -27.06
CA GLY A 229 7.69 25.23 -27.05
C GLY A 229 8.35 25.65 -25.73
N GLU A 230 7.61 25.57 -24.61
CA GLU A 230 8.08 25.92 -23.27
C GLU A 230 9.33 25.12 -22.88
N THR A 231 10.28 25.79 -22.24
CA THR A 231 11.51 25.18 -21.76
C THR A 231 11.31 24.65 -20.34
N ILE A 232 11.81 23.42 -20.09
CA ILE A 232 11.70 22.78 -18.78
C ILE A 232 12.64 23.50 -17.80
N ALA A 233 12.06 24.13 -16.78
CA ALA A 233 12.82 24.68 -15.65
C ALA A 233 13.34 23.54 -14.76
N TRP A 234 12.47 22.56 -14.50
CA TRP A 234 12.84 21.29 -13.88
C TRP A 234 11.76 20.23 -14.08
N ALA A 235 12.18 18.96 -14.06
CA ALA A 235 11.32 17.79 -14.14
C ALA A 235 11.74 16.75 -13.10
N ALA A 236 10.81 16.35 -12.23
CA ALA A 236 11.10 15.46 -11.12
C ALA A 236 10.17 14.24 -11.10
N PRO A 237 10.70 13.01 -11.24
CA PRO A 237 9.91 11.78 -11.16
C PRO A 237 9.22 11.63 -9.80
N CYS A 238 7.93 11.37 -9.81
CA CYS A 238 7.14 11.22 -8.58
C CYS A 238 5.96 10.26 -8.77
N VAL A 239 5.30 9.94 -7.65
CA VAL A 239 4.04 9.23 -7.63
C VAL A 239 2.95 10.18 -7.14
N SER A 240 1.88 10.32 -7.90
CA SER A 240 0.74 11.12 -7.47
C SER A 240 0.02 10.52 -6.26
N GLY A 241 -0.30 11.37 -5.30
CA GLY A 241 -1.21 11.10 -4.19
C GLY A 241 -2.63 11.52 -4.53
N ARG A 242 -3.39 11.98 -3.53
CA ARG A 242 -4.77 12.48 -3.74
C ARG A 242 -4.72 13.84 -4.45
N GLY A 243 -5.49 13.99 -5.52
CA GLY A 243 -5.58 15.24 -6.29
C GLY A 243 -6.88 15.35 -7.08
N ARG A 244 -7.35 16.58 -7.34
CA ARG A 244 -8.55 16.79 -8.15
C ARG A 244 -8.27 16.34 -9.59
N ARG A 245 -9.02 15.34 -10.07
CA ARG A 245 -8.86 14.73 -11.41
C ARG A 245 -7.47 14.09 -11.66
N ILE A 246 -6.65 13.89 -10.63
CA ILE A 246 -5.41 13.12 -10.71
C ILE A 246 -5.63 11.82 -9.90
N PRO A 247 -5.53 10.64 -10.54
CA PRO A 247 -5.67 9.38 -9.81
C PRO A 247 -4.48 9.19 -8.87
N ALA A 248 -4.73 8.68 -7.66
CA ALA A 248 -3.67 8.31 -6.74
C ALA A 248 -2.86 7.10 -7.25
N ASN A 249 -1.62 6.98 -6.77
CA ASN A 249 -0.67 5.92 -7.11
C ASN A 249 -0.29 5.86 -8.61
N LEU A 250 -0.43 6.97 -9.33
CA LEU A 250 0.02 7.06 -10.73
C LEU A 250 1.47 7.56 -10.76
N PHE A 251 2.36 6.74 -11.35
CA PHE A 251 3.77 7.06 -11.57
C PHE A 251 3.91 8.04 -12.74
N GLY A 252 4.62 9.13 -12.51
CA GLY A 252 4.81 10.20 -13.49
C GLY A 252 5.99 11.09 -13.14
N ALA A 253 5.92 12.33 -13.58
CA ALA A 253 6.83 13.40 -13.18
C ALA A 253 6.05 14.70 -13.00
N LEU A 254 6.50 15.52 -12.05
CA LEU A 254 6.16 16.94 -12.02
C LEU A 254 7.11 17.69 -12.95
N VAL A 255 6.57 18.65 -13.68
CA VAL A 255 7.31 19.48 -14.65
C VAL A 255 6.91 20.93 -14.43
N ALA A 256 7.89 21.78 -14.18
CA ALA A 256 7.75 23.22 -14.19
C ALA A 256 8.48 23.78 -15.40
N THR A 257 7.91 24.81 -16.04
CA THR A 257 8.46 25.48 -17.21
C THR A 257 8.90 26.90 -16.88
N ASN A 258 9.71 27.53 -17.74
CA ASN A 258 10.21 28.88 -17.51
C ASN A 258 9.22 29.95 -17.96
N GLU A 259 8.46 29.68 -19.02
CA GLU A 259 7.57 30.62 -19.70
C GLU A 259 6.25 30.78 -18.95
N GLU A 260 5.74 29.70 -18.32
CA GLU A 260 4.53 29.73 -17.50
C GLU A 260 4.84 29.39 -16.03
N PRO A 261 5.51 30.28 -15.28
CA PRO A 261 6.03 29.95 -13.94
C PRO A 261 4.94 29.64 -12.91
N ARG A 262 3.68 30.04 -13.16
CA ARG A 262 2.53 29.77 -12.30
C ARG A 262 1.76 28.50 -12.64
N LYS A 263 2.22 27.73 -13.63
CA LYS A 263 1.65 26.43 -13.97
C LYS A 263 2.62 25.32 -13.60
N LEU A 264 2.08 24.27 -13.00
CA LEU A 264 2.79 23.04 -12.68
C LEU A 264 2.12 21.88 -13.41
N MET A 265 2.86 21.11 -14.19
CA MET A 265 2.32 20.00 -14.96
C MET A 265 2.66 18.67 -14.30
N PHE A 266 1.70 17.77 -14.21
CA PHE A 266 1.93 16.38 -13.86
C PHE A 266 1.73 15.49 -15.08
N VAL A 267 2.81 14.86 -15.55
CA VAL A 267 2.86 14.06 -16.78
C VAL A 267 3.05 12.58 -16.43
N ALA A 268 2.20 11.70 -16.97
CA ALA A 268 2.20 10.27 -16.64
C ALA A 268 1.60 9.39 -17.74
N ARG A 269 1.63 8.06 -17.54
CA ARG A 269 0.88 7.08 -18.36
C ARG A 269 -0.15 6.34 -17.52
N LYS A 270 -1.43 6.48 -17.87
CA LYS A 270 -2.55 5.77 -17.22
C LYS A 270 -3.06 4.67 -18.15
N ASN A 271 -2.90 3.41 -17.75
CA ASN A 271 -3.24 2.23 -18.58
C ASN A 271 -2.65 2.34 -20.00
N SER A 272 -1.35 2.64 -20.08
CA SER A 272 -0.58 2.90 -21.31
C SER A 272 -0.97 4.16 -22.11
N ARG A 273 -2.12 4.80 -21.81
CA ARG A 273 -2.55 6.05 -22.43
C ARG A 273 -1.80 7.25 -21.83
N PRO A 274 -1.47 8.28 -22.64
CA PRO A 274 -0.90 9.51 -22.14
C PRO A 274 -1.87 10.17 -21.16
N PHE A 275 -1.34 10.65 -20.04
CA PHE A 275 -2.08 11.41 -19.04
C PHE A 275 -1.26 12.63 -18.69
N SER A 276 -1.90 13.79 -18.70
CA SER A 276 -1.28 14.97 -18.14
C SER A 276 -2.31 15.89 -17.52
N LYS A 277 -1.88 16.61 -16.49
CA LYS A 277 -2.71 17.57 -15.78
C LYS A 277 -1.91 18.80 -15.38
N THR A 278 -2.36 19.96 -15.83
CA THR A 278 -1.86 21.26 -15.38
C THR A 278 -2.56 21.68 -14.08
N ILE A 279 -1.77 22.20 -13.16
CA ILE A 279 -2.13 22.66 -11.82
C ILE A 279 -1.77 24.15 -11.78
N GLU A 280 -2.76 24.99 -11.57
CA GLU A 280 -2.55 26.42 -11.37
C GLU A 280 -2.05 26.65 -9.95
N LEU A 281 -0.95 27.39 -9.83
CA LEU A 281 -0.33 27.72 -8.54
C LEU A 281 -0.90 29.02 -7.94
N ASP A 282 -1.69 29.77 -8.70
CA ASP A 282 -2.34 30.99 -8.25
C ASP A 282 -3.19 30.75 -6.99
N GLY A 283 -2.95 31.57 -5.96
CA GLY A 283 -3.66 31.45 -4.69
C GLY A 283 -3.42 30.13 -3.93
N SER A 284 -2.39 29.37 -4.30
CA SER A 284 -2.01 28.13 -3.60
C SER A 284 -0.91 28.37 -2.55
N MET A 285 -0.75 27.43 -1.64
CA MET A 285 0.37 27.27 -0.71
C MET A 285 1.08 25.95 -0.97
N ILE A 286 2.38 25.92 -0.67
CA ILE A 286 3.26 24.77 -0.89
C ILE A 286 3.80 24.28 0.45
N ALA A 287 3.52 23.03 0.78
CA ALA A 287 4.03 22.36 1.97
C ALA A 287 4.88 21.13 1.62
N HIS A 288 5.86 20.88 2.48
CA HIS A 288 6.67 19.67 2.50
C HIS A 288 6.17 18.79 3.66
N GLU A 289 5.69 17.59 3.35
CA GLU A 289 5.20 16.63 4.34
C GLU A 289 6.04 15.33 4.29
N PRO A 290 7.04 15.17 5.16
CA PRO A 290 7.78 13.91 5.26
C PRO A 290 6.89 12.79 5.82
N LYS A 291 6.98 11.60 5.23
CA LYS A 291 6.33 10.37 5.71
C LYS A 291 7.36 9.25 5.86
N PHE A 292 6.96 8.14 6.48
CA PHE A 292 7.87 7.01 6.74
C PHE A 292 8.54 6.42 5.48
N LEU A 293 7.82 6.35 4.36
CA LEU A 293 8.30 5.78 3.09
C LEU A 293 8.58 6.83 2.00
N SER A 294 8.19 8.09 2.20
CA SER A 294 8.24 9.08 1.13
C SER A 294 8.42 10.50 1.65
N GLU A 295 8.87 11.38 0.75
CA GLU A 295 8.88 12.83 0.92
C GLU A 295 7.77 13.41 0.04
N ASN A 296 6.85 14.20 0.61
CA ASN A 296 5.69 14.66 -0.15
C ASN A 296 5.72 16.17 -0.38
N VAL A 297 5.43 16.57 -1.62
CA VAL A 297 5.08 17.94 -1.98
C VAL A 297 3.56 18.04 -1.99
N ILE A 298 3.02 19.00 -1.24
CA ILE A 298 1.59 19.29 -1.16
C ILE A 298 1.32 20.67 -1.72
N VAL A 299 0.39 20.76 -2.66
CA VAL A 299 -0.15 22.02 -3.19
C VAL A 299 -1.60 22.12 -2.75
N PHE A 300 -1.97 23.19 -2.07
CA PHE A 300 -3.31 23.37 -1.50
C PHE A 300 -3.71 24.85 -1.52
N PRO A 301 -5.01 25.19 -1.58
CA PRO A 301 -5.47 26.57 -1.62
C PRO A 301 -5.05 27.35 -0.36
N LYS A 302 -4.67 28.62 -0.51
CA LYS A 302 -4.34 29.52 0.59
C LYS A 302 -5.56 29.89 1.43
N VAL A 303 -6.71 30.08 0.78
CA VAL A 303 -7.99 30.44 1.42
C VAL A 303 -9.13 29.64 0.77
N GLY A 304 -10.09 29.19 1.57
CA GLY A 304 -11.32 28.55 1.10
C GLY A 304 -11.20 27.06 0.75
N LYS A 305 -12.27 26.52 0.13
CA LYS A 305 -12.33 25.13 -0.35
C LYS A 305 -11.78 25.06 -1.78
N GLY A 306 -10.62 24.47 -1.95
CA GLY A 306 -9.94 24.29 -3.24
C GLY A 306 -9.29 22.91 -3.36
N ALA A 307 -8.70 22.63 -4.52
CA ALA A 307 -8.08 21.33 -4.78
C ALA A 307 -6.76 21.18 -4.04
N ARG A 308 -6.66 20.15 -3.18
CA ARG A 308 -5.39 19.70 -2.60
C ARG A 308 -4.77 18.63 -3.49
N TYR A 309 -3.52 18.83 -3.88
CA TYR A 309 -2.71 17.89 -4.65
C TYR A 309 -1.54 17.41 -3.79
N SER A 310 -1.18 16.15 -3.94
CA SER A 310 -0.07 15.53 -3.24
C SER A 310 0.78 14.76 -4.24
N PHE A 311 2.10 14.89 -4.14
CA PHE A 311 3.07 14.15 -4.95
C PHE A 311 4.15 13.59 -4.04
N ALA A 312 4.35 12.28 -4.10
CA ALA A 312 5.25 11.54 -3.25
C ALA A 312 6.54 11.18 -4.01
N PHE A 313 7.66 11.36 -3.33
CA PHE A 313 9.02 11.10 -3.79
C PHE A 313 9.70 10.09 -2.86
N PRO A 314 10.67 9.29 -3.35
CA PRO A 314 11.48 8.43 -2.49
C PRO A 314 12.15 9.20 -1.35
N ARG A 315 12.35 8.54 -0.20
CA ARG A 315 13.07 9.12 0.96
C ARG A 315 14.47 9.61 0.61
N SER A 316 15.15 8.94 -0.31
CA SER A 316 16.46 9.33 -0.82
C SER A 316 16.47 10.67 -1.57
N HIS A 317 15.31 11.26 -1.86
CA HIS A 317 15.19 12.54 -2.58
C HIS A 317 14.79 13.71 -1.67
N ALA A 318 15.04 13.62 -0.35
CA ALA A 318 14.69 14.69 0.59
C ALA A 318 15.25 16.06 0.18
N ALA A 319 16.55 16.14 -0.11
CA ALA A 319 17.20 17.38 -0.58
C ALA A 319 16.60 17.90 -1.90
N LEU A 320 16.24 17.00 -2.83
CA LEU A 320 15.58 17.37 -4.08
C LEU A 320 14.19 17.95 -3.83
N VAL A 321 13.41 17.32 -2.94
CA VAL A 321 12.06 17.80 -2.58
C VAL A 321 12.12 19.16 -1.92
N GLU A 322 13.11 19.41 -1.07
CA GLU A 322 13.33 20.72 -0.46
C GLU A 322 13.58 21.81 -1.52
N LYS A 323 14.42 21.53 -2.52
CA LYS A 323 14.65 22.45 -3.65
C LYS A 323 13.41 22.68 -4.50
N ILE A 324 12.62 21.64 -4.76
CA ILE A 324 11.33 21.76 -5.47
C ILE A 324 10.38 22.66 -4.68
N VAL A 325 10.26 22.46 -3.37
CA VAL A 325 9.37 23.25 -2.51
C VAL A 325 9.84 24.71 -2.45
N GLN A 326 11.14 24.96 -2.37
CA GLN A 326 11.72 26.30 -2.39
C GLN A 326 11.40 27.02 -3.70
N ASP A 327 11.65 26.39 -4.85
CA ASP A 327 11.35 26.95 -6.17
C ASP A 327 9.84 27.22 -6.35
N LEU A 328 8.97 26.28 -5.96
CA LEU A 328 7.52 26.47 -6.04
C LEU A 328 7.02 27.62 -5.15
N ARG A 329 7.60 27.81 -3.96
CA ARG A 329 7.27 28.96 -3.09
C ARG A 329 7.66 30.28 -3.73
N VAL A 330 8.81 30.34 -4.40
CA VAL A 330 9.22 31.53 -5.14
C VAL A 330 8.22 31.81 -6.26
N ARG A 331 7.88 30.82 -7.09
CA ARG A 331 6.91 30.96 -8.19
C ARG A 331 5.53 31.45 -7.75
N VAL A 332 5.04 30.96 -6.61
CA VAL A 332 3.74 31.37 -6.04
C VAL A 332 3.78 32.82 -5.54
N ASN A 333 4.90 33.26 -4.98
CA ASN A 333 5.01 34.58 -4.35
C ASN A 333 5.55 35.67 -5.30
N SER A 334 6.15 35.31 -6.43
CA SER A 334 6.67 36.28 -7.41
C SER A 334 5.52 37.07 -8.08
N PRO A 335 5.66 38.40 -8.22
CA PRO A 335 4.68 39.24 -8.92
C PRO A 335 4.54 38.83 -10.39
N ILE A 336 3.33 38.96 -10.97
CA ILE A 336 3.10 38.75 -12.41
C ILE A 336 3.70 39.96 -13.13
N TRP A 337 4.77 39.77 -13.88
CA TRP A 337 5.25 40.77 -14.83
C TRP A 337 4.48 40.60 -16.15
N PRO A 338 4.02 41.69 -16.79
CA PRO A 338 4.92 42.61 -17.45
C PRO A 338 4.86 44.02 -16.85
N LEU A 339 5.99 44.63 -16.45
CA LEU A 339 6.01 46.09 -16.42
C LEU A 339 5.99 46.57 -17.84
N ASP A 340 4.90 47.27 -18.10
CA ASP A 340 4.88 48.37 -19.04
C ASP A 340 6.04 49.34 -18.72
N PRO A 341 7.02 49.51 -19.64
CA PRO A 341 8.13 50.45 -19.47
C PRO A 341 7.67 51.89 -19.24
N GLN A 342 6.45 52.27 -19.62
CA GLN A 342 5.95 53.64 -19.44
C GLN A 342 5.65 53.96 -17.98
N ARG A 343 5.21 52.97 -17.18
CA ARG A 343 4.81 53.22 -15.79
C ARG A 343 5.99 53.43 -14.82
N VAL A 344 7.20 53.04 -15.21
CA VAL A 344 8.43 53.28 -14.42
C VAL A 344 8.90 54.73 -14.56
N GLY A 345 8.65 55.36 -15.72
CA GLY A 345 8.96 56.77 -15.94
C GLY A 345 8.07 57.70 -15.12
N ASP A 346 6.78 57.37 -15.00
CA ASP A 346 5.81 58.19 -14.28
C ASP A 346 6.07 58.19 -12.76
N VAL A 347 6.38 57.03 -12.17
CA VAL A 347 6.67 56.92 -10.72
C VAL A 347 7.97 57.65 -10.34
N ALA A 348 9.01 57.56 -11.18
CA ALA A 348 10.25 58.30 -10.95
C ALA A 348 10.07 59.82 -11.12
N SER A 349 9.12 60.26 -11.94
CA SER A 349 8.79 61.67 -12.12
C SER A 349 7.95 62.24 -10.96
N GLU A 350 7.04 61.44 -10.39
CA GLU A 350 6.24 61.79 -9.21
C GLU A 350 7.10 61.86 -7.94
N GLU A 351 8.03 60.93 -7.73
CA GLU A 351 8.97 60.96 -6.59
C GLU A 351 9.92 62.17 -6.65
N SER A 352 10.40 62.55 -7.85
CA SER A 352 11.24 63.74 -8.06
C SER A 352 10.50 65.06 -7.82
N GLN A 353 9.20 65.13 -8.17
CA GLN A 353 8.36 66.29 -7.87
C GLN A 353 7.99 66.39 -6.39
N ALA A 354 7.76 65.26 -5.72
CA ALA A 354 7.49 65.21 -4.29
C ALA A 354 8.72 65.62 -3.45
N GLU A 355 9.94 65.20 -3.82
CA GLU A 355 11.17 65.62 -3.13
C GLU A 355 11.47 67.12 -3.30
N ARG A 356 11.16 67.70 -4.46
CA ARG A 356 11.31 69.16 -4.69
C ARG A 356 10.29 69.99 -3.90
N ALA A 357 9.07 69.48 -3.71
CA ALA A 357 8.05 70.15 -2.90
C ALA A 357 8.40 70.16 -1.40
N VAL A 358 9.00 69.09 -0.89
CA VAL A 358 9.40 68.97 0.54
C VAL A 358 10.66 69.80 0.86
N SER A 359 11.52 70.03 -0.13
CA SER A 359 12.73 70.88 0.02
C SER A 359 12.39 72.37 0.19
N HIS A 360 11.35 72.86 -0.48
CA HIS A 360 10.98 74.28 -0.44
C HIS A 360 10.29 74.72 0.86
N ASP A 361 9.75 73.80 1.65
CA ASP A 361 8.99 74.10 2.88
C ASP A 361 9.87 74.11 4.16
N ARG A 362 11.19 73.91 4.02
CA ARG A 362 12.15 73.92 5.15
C ARG A 362 13.00 75.20 5.26
N ILE A 363 12.77 76.19 4.41
CA ILE A 363 13.45 77.49 4.47
C ILE A 363 12.40 78.60 4.34
N GLY A 364 11.68 78.87 5.44
CA GLY A 364 10.69 79.93 5.56
C GLY A 364 10.57 80.36 7.02
#